data_AF-A0A8C3B5J1-F1
#
_entry.id   AF-A0A8C3B5J1-F1
#
_cell.length_a   1.000
_cell.length_b   1.000
_cell.length_c   1.000
_cell.angle_alpha   90.00
_cell.angle_beta   90.00
_cell.angle_gamma   90.00
#
_symmetry.space_group_name_H-M   'P 1'
#
loop_
_entity.id
_entity.type
_entity.pdbx_description
1 polymer ?
#
loop_
_entity_poly.entity_id
_entity_poly.type
_entity_poly.pdbx_seq_one_letter_code
_entity_poly.pdbx_strand_id
1 'polypeptide(L)'
;MEIYPYIDIVFLNLQWLKTEHELSLWKLVEGSEYQEQLKYDFNIKGELRHLDTNESFVFNYYKNSHEKNHERYQVLGHLITQYVYELLERVCTLQKVYIPTDATEDEPRSFFFMSEKALTSSSSIIVLLQDRGVFHAGQWGQKTIIREGLKHGTQIPFIKMTSTLICIFF
;
A
#
# COMPACT_ATOMS: atom_id res chain seq x y z
N MET A 1 -24.60 -28.26 4.83
CA MET A 1 -23.38 -29.07 4.61
C MET A 1 -22.94 -28.77 3.18
N GLU A 2 -22.58 -27.51 2.92
CA GLU A 2 -21.17 -27.06 2.90
C GLU A 2 -20.34 -27.90 1.97
N ILE A 3 -20.22 -27.47 0.71
CA ILE A 3 -18.93 -27.34 0.02
C ILE A 3 -19.10 -26.15 -0.93
N TYR A 4 -18.41 -25.03 -0.66
CA TYR A 4 -18.09 -23.99 -1.65
C TYR A 4 -16.67 -24.32 -2.14
N PRO A 5 -16.48 -25.05 -3.26
CA PRO A 5 -15.14 -25.44 -3.70
C PRO A 5 -14.73 -24.62 -4.91
N TYR A 6 -14.87 -23.29 -4.92
CA TYR A 6 -14.52 -22.50 -6.12
C TYR A 6 -14.31 -21.00 -5.84
N ILE A 7 -13.71 -20.64 -4.70
CA ILE A 7 -13.02 -19.34 -4.61
C ILE A 7 -11.66 -19.54 -5.28
N ASP A 8 -11.66 -19.41 -6.60
CA ASP A 8 -10.52 -19.65 -7.46
C ASP A 8 -9.28 -18.86 -7.01
N ILE A 9 -8.20 -19.60 -6.77
CA ILE A 9 -6.83 -19.12 -6.56
C ILE A 9 -6.35 -18.20 -7.71
N VAL A 10 -7.05 -18.22 -8.85
CA VAL A 10 -6.84 -17.37 -10.03
C VAL A 10 -7.13 -15.88 -9.73
N PHE A 11 -8.02 -15.55 -8.79
CA PHE A 11 -8.42 -14.15 -8.51
C PHE A 11 -7.48 -13.37 -7.58
N LEU A 12 -6.47 -14.02 -6.99
CA LEU A 12 -5.38 -13.35 -6.27
C LEU A 12 -4.25 -12.87 -7.20
N ASN A 13 -4.41 -13.02 -8.52
CA ASN A 13 -3.40 -12.62 -9.47
C ASN A 13 -3.42 -11.09 -9.60
N LEU A 14 -2.26 -10.46 -9.40
CA LEU A 14 -2.07 -9.00 -9.47
C LEU A 14 -2.11 -8.51 -10.93
N GLN A 15 -3.06 -9.00 -11.73
CA GLN A 15 -3.19 -8.65 -13.15
C GLN A 15 -3.40 -7.15 -13.35
N TRP A 16 -4.01 -6.46 -12.37
CA TRP A 16 -4.16 -5.00 -12.38
C TRP A 16 -2.82 -4.24 -12.33
N LEU A 17 -1.74 -4.83 -11.79
CA LEU A 17 -0.41 -4.21 -11.88
C LEU A 17 0.12 -4.17 -13.31
N LYS A 18 -0.37 -5.05 -14.19
CA LYS A 18 0.01 -5.04 -15.61
C LYS A 18 -0.75 -3.95 -16.38
N THR A 19 -1.92 -3.54 -15.90
CA THR A 19 -2.71 -2.51 -16.58
C THR A 19 -2.23 -1.11 -16.21
N GLU A 20 -1.59 -0.96 -15.05
CA GLU A 20 -1.12 0.31 -14.49
C GLU A 20 0.38 0.52 -14.72
N HIS A 21 0.84 0.35 -15.96
CA HIS A 21 2.26 0.51 -16.35
C HIS A 21 2.87 1.88 -16.01
N GLU A 22 2.03 2.88 -15.70
CA GLU A 22 2.48 4.22 -15.34
C GLU A 22 2.80 4.37 -13.84
N LEU A 23 2.29 3.50 -12.98
CA LEU A 23 2.53 3.52 -11.54
C LEU A 23 3.86 2.83 -11.23
N SER A 24 4.73 3.54 -10.54
CA SER A 24 6.07 3.08 -10.21
C SER A 24 6.48 3.68 -8.88
N LEU A 25 6.91 2.84 -7.95
CA LEU A 25 7.48 3.30 -6.68
C LEU A 25 8.70 4.19 -6.96
N TRP A 26 9.50 3.83 -7.96
CA TRP A 26 10.71 4.56 -8.32
C TRP A 26 10.43 6.01 -8.75
N LYS A 27 9.32 6.27 -9.46
CA LYS A 27 8.92 7.64 -9.81
C LYS A 27 8.68 8.53 -8.59
N LEU A 28 8.26 7.96 -7.46
CA LEU A 28 8.12 8.69 -6.19
C LEU A 28 9.48 9.00 -5.53
N VAL A 29 10.52 8.28 -5.92
CA VAL A 29 11.90 8.47 -5.46
C VAL A 29 12.64 9.51 -6.32
N GLU A 30 12.25 9.68 -7.59
CA GLU A 30 12.82 10.67 -8.50
C GLU A 30 12.69 12.09 -7.92
N GLY A 31 13.82 12.70 -7.55
CA GLY A 31 13.87 14.03 -6.90
C GLY A 31 14.01 14.01 -5.38
N SER A 32 14.04 12.83 -4.73
CA SER A 32 14.39 12.69 -3.31
C SER A 32 15.91 12.55 -3.10
N GLU A 33 16.39 12.88 -1.90
CA GLU A 33 17.81 12.71 -1.53
C GLU A 33 18.27 11.24 -1.49
N TYR A 34 17.34 10.29 -1.56
CA TYR A 34 17.60 8.86 -1.44
C TYR A 34 17.58 8.11 -2.78
N GLN A 35 17.49 8.83 -3.90
CA GLN A 35 17.40 8.27 -5.27
C GLN A 35 18.48 7.23 -5.56
N GLU A 36 19.75 7.47 -5.23
CA GLU A 36 20.82 6.52 -5.53
C GLU A 36 20.76 5.24 -4.67
N GLN A 37 20.21 5.31 -3.45
CA GLN A 37 20.26 4.23 -2.46
C GLN A 37 19.02 3.31 -2.48
N LEU A 38 17.93 3.77 -3.10
CA LEU A 38 16.63 3.09 -3.10
C LEU A 38 16.08 2.88 -4.52
N LYS A 39 16.90 2.29 -5.39
CA LYS A 39 16.49 1.79 -6.71
C LYS A 39 15.63 0.53 -6.62
N TYR A 40 14.46 0.62 -5.98
CA TYR A 40 13.53 -0.50 -5.85
C TYR A 40 12.18 -0.15 -6.48
N ASP A 41 11.55 -1.15 -7.07
CA ASP A 41 10.18 -1.05 -7.57
C ASP A 41 9.44 -2.38 -7.44
N PHE A 42 8.11 -2.33 -7.54
CA PHE A 42 7.28 -3.52 -7.56
C PHE A 42 7.20 -4.08 -8.98
N ASN A 43 7.61 -5.34 -9.15
CA ASN A 43 7.46 -6.00 -10.44
C ASN A 43 5.98 -6.37 -10.72
N ILE A 44 5.72 -6.96 -11.88
CA ILE A 44 4.36 -7.40 -12.28
C ILE A 44 3.72 -8.44 -11.34
N LYS A 45 4.51 -9.08 -10.47
CA LYS A 45 4.02 -10.00 -9.43
C LYS A 45 3.83 -9.30 -8.08
N GLY A 46 3.97 -7.97 -8.03
CA GLY A 46 3.90 -7.16 -6.82
C GLY A 46 5.01 -7.43 -5.82
N GLU A 47 6.15 -7.99 -6.26
CA GLU A 47 7.31 -8.20 -5.41
C GLU A 47 8.24 -7.00 -5.50
N LEU A 48 8.74 -6.53 -4.36
CA LEU A 48 9.71 -5.43 -4.32
C LEU A 48 11.09 -5.95 -4.76
N ARG A 49 11.63 -5.39 -5.85
CA ARG A 49 12.88 -5.82 -6.47
C ARG A 49 13.78 -4.61 -6.76
N HIS A 50 15.09 -4.81 -6.62
CA HIS A 50 16.05 -3.83 -7.06
C HIS A 50 15.99 -3.69 -8.58
N LEU A 51 15.98 -2.46 -9.11
CA LEU A 51 15.84 -2.20 -10.55
C LEU A 51 16.99 -2.79 -11.37
N ASP A 52 18.23 -2.61 -10.90
CA ASP A 52 19.42 -3.07 -11.63
C ASP A 52 19.69 -4.59 -11.47
N THR A 53 19.60 -5.14 -10.24
CA THR A 53 20.01 -6.53 -9.94
C THR A 53 18.84 -7.51 -9.85
N ASN A 54 17.59 -7.01 -9.79
CA ASN A 54 16.39 -7.80 -9.52
C ASN A 54 16.43 -8.58 -8.18
N GLU A 55 17.30 -8.19 -7.25
CA GLU A 55 17.40 -8.82 -5.93
C GLU A 55 16.34 -8.30 -4.94
N SER A 56 16.04 -9.10 -3.92
CA SER A 56 15.19 -8.67 -2.80
C SER A 56 15.90 -7.65 -1.91
N PHE A 57 15.12 -6.85 -1.18
CA PHE A 57 15.66 -5.88 -0.22
C PHE A 57 16.47 -6.57 0.89
N VAL A 58 17.74 -6.16 1.04
CA VAL A 58 18.63 -6.62 2.11
C VAL A 58 18.51 -5.70 3.32
N PHE A 59 18.03 -6.24 4.45
CA PHE A 59 17.82 -5.49 5.69
C PHE A 59 19.12 -5.11 6.41
N ASN A 60 20.14 -5.98 6.36
CA ASN A 60 21.44 -5.74 6.96
C ASN A 60 22.49 -5.49 5.86
N TYR A 61 22.30 -4.41 5.11
CA TYR A 61 23.15 -4.08 3.97
C TYR A 61 24.53 -3.59 4.44
N TYR A 62 24.56 -2.61 5.34
CA TYR A 62 25.77 -2.14 5.98
C TYR A 62 26.08 -2.98 7.23
N LYS A 63 27.01 -3.94 7.12
CA LYS A 63 27.34 -4.87 8.22
C LYS A 63 27.71 -4.19 9.54
N ASN A 64 28.27 -2.98 9.49
CA ASN A 64 28.78 -2.26 10.66
C ASN A 64 27.99 -0.97 10.97
N SER A 65 26.81 -0.77 10.38
CA SER A 65 26.02 0.44 10.61
C SER A 65 24.53 0.12 10.68
N HIS A 66 24.05 -0.15 11.89
CA HIS A 66 22.63 -0.36 12.17
C HIS A 66 21.80 0.89 11.88
N GLU A 67 22.33 2.07 12.18
CA GLU A 67 21.66 3.36 11.96
C GLU A 67 21.36 3.58 10.48
N LYS A 68 22.34 3.42 9.59
CA LYS A 68 22.13 3.54 8.14
C LYS A 68 21.14 2.52 7.59
N ASN A 69 21.18 1.28 8.09
CA ASN A 69 20.20 0.27 7.70
C ASN A 69 18.79 0.63 8.18
N HIS A 70 18.68 1.23 9.37
CA HIS A 70 17.41 1.67 9.93
C HIS A 70 16.83 2.84 9.14
N GLU A 71 17.64 3.85 8.83
CA GLU A 71 17.24 5.00 7.99
C GLU A 71 16.76 4.53 6.62
N ARG A 72 17.54 3.68 5.93
CA ARG A 72 17.16 3.11 4.64
C ARG A 72 15.83 2.34 4.71
N TYR A 73 15.58 1.63 5.81
CA TYR A 73 14.32 0.94 6.04
C TYR A 73 13.15 1.92 6.27
N GLN A 74 13.35 2.98 7.05
CA GLN A 74 12.32 4.00 7.30
C GLN A 74 11.93 4.74 6.01
N VAL A 75 12.91 5.20 5.24
CA VAL A 75 12.69 5.92 3.99
C VAL A 75 11.94 5.04 2.98
N LEU A 76 12.39 3.79 2.80
CA LEU A 76 11.68 2.85 1.93
C LEU A 76 10.24 2.61 2.41
N GLY A 77 10.01 2.54 3.72
CA GLY A 77 8.68 2.44 4.31
C GLY A 77 7.78 3.60 3.93
N HIS A 78 8.29 4.83 4.05
CA HIS A 78 7.55 6.03 3.67
C HIS A 78 7.16 6.02 2.19
N LEU A 79 8.09 5.66 1.30
CA LEU A 79 7.85 5.56 -0.14
C LEU A 79 6.80 4.49 -0.47
N ILE A 80 6.90 3.32 0.15
CA ILE A 80 5.89 2.25 0.01
C ILE A 80 4.52 2.75 0.46
N THR A 81 4.45 3.53 1.54
CA THR A 81 3.19 4.11 2.01
C THR A 81 2.56 5.04 0.99
N GLN A 82 3.33 5.97 0.40
CA GLN A 82 2.80 6.84 -0.65
C GLN A 82 2.34 6.04 -1.87
N TYR A 83 3.13 5.05 -2.29
CA TYR A 83 2.76 4.18 -3.40
C TYR A 83 1.47 3.41 -3.14
N VAL A 84 1.29 2.84 -1.94
CA VAL A 84 0.05 2.15 -1.57
C VAL A 84 -1.14 3.11 -1.59
N TYR A 85 -0.97 4.38 -1.18
CA TYR A 85 -2.04 5.37 -1.29
C TYR A 85 -2.42 5.66 -2.75
N GLU A 86 -1.44 5.81 -3.65
CA GLU A 86 -1.73 5.95 -5.08
C GLU A 86 -2.50 4.73 -5.63
N LEU A 87 -2.16 3.53 -5.18
CA LEU A 87 -2.90 2.32 -5.56
C LEU A 87 -4.33 2.31 -5.01
N LEU A 88 -4.55 2.77 -3.78
CA LEU A 88 -5.91 2.88 -3.22
C LEU A 88 -6.76 3.87 -4.02
N GLU A 89 -6.18 5.00 -4.44
CA GLU A 89 -6.91 6.02 -5.19
C GLU A 89 -7.15 5.61 -6.64
N ARG A 90 -6.10 5.18 -7.35
CA ARG A 90 -6.16 4.96 -8.80
C ARG A 90 -6.64 3.56 -9.17
N VAL A 91 -6.18 2.53 -8.44
CA VAL A 91 -6.52 1.13 -8.74
C VAL A 91 -7.78 0.67 -8.01
N CYS A 92 -7.95 1.10 -6.76
CA CYS A 92 -9.11 0.74 -5.96
C CYS A 92 -10.23 1.79 -6.03
N THR A 93 -10.01 2.90 -6.74
CA THR A 93 -11.01 3.98 -6.93
C THR A 93 -11.57 4.51 -5.61
N LEU A 94 -10.73 4.53 -4.57
CA LEU A 94 -11.09 5.08 -3.27
C LEU A 94 -10.77 6.57 -3.22
N GLN A 95 -11.56 7.31 -2.47
CA GLN A 95 -11.35 8.72 -2.21
C GLN A 95 -10.64 8.89 -0.88
N LYS A 96 -9.56 9.68 -0.89
CA LYS A 96 -8.90 10.14 0.33
C LYS A 96 -9.68 11.31 0.93
N VAL A 97 -10.23 11.13 2.12
CA VAL A 97 -11.05 12.13 2.81
C VAL A 97 -10.32 12.60 4.05
N TYR A 98 -10.12 13.91 4.18
CA TYR A 98 -9.46 14.51 5.35
C TYR A 98 -10.46 14.84 6.46
N ILE A 99 -10.03 14.65 7.70
CA ILE A 99 -10.81 14.95 8.91
C ILE A 99 -9.94 15.71 9.94
N PRO A 100 -10.52 16.65 10.70
CA PRO A 100 -11.88 17.16 10.52
C PRO A 100 -11.97 18.04 9.25
N THR A 101 -13.17 18.12 8.64
CA THR A 101 -13.37 18.78 7.34
C THR A 101 -13.30 20.32 7.42
N ASP A 102 -13.41 20.86 8.62
CA ASP A 102 -13.40 22.28 8.96
C ASP A 102 -12.07 22.75 9.58
N ALA A 103 -11.04 21.90 9.56
CA ALA A 103 -9.71 22.28 10.04
C ALA A 103 -9.11 23.45 9.24
N THR A 104 -8.61 24.43 9.97
CA THR A 104 -7.74 25.51 9.47
C THR A 104 -6.35 24.96 9.09
N GLU A 105 -5.53 25.74 8.39
CA GLU A 105 -4.21 25.28 7.89
C GLU A 105 -3.27 24.80 9.01
N ASP A 106 -3.37 25.41 10.19
CA ASP A 106 -2.52 25.12 11.35
C ASP A 106 -3.07 23.98 12.24
N GLU A 107 -4.28 23.49 11.95
CA GLU A 107 -4.89 22.42 12.74
C GLU A 107 -4.49 21.04 12.23
N PRO A 108 -4.23 20.08 13.14
CA PRO A 108 -3.87 18.74 12.76
C PRO A 108 -5.02 18.06 12.01
N ARG A 109 -4.70 17.53 10.82
CA ARG A 109 -5.63 16.75 10.00
C ARG A 109 -5.19 15.30 9.93
N SER A 110 -6.17 14.42 10.04
CA SER A 110 -6.08 13.01 9.69
C SER A 110 -6.78 12.78 8.34
N PHE A 111 -6.76 11.57 7.82
CA PHE A 111 -7.55 11.19 6.65
C PHE A 111 -8.10 9.77 6.79
N PHE A 112 -8.82 9.31 5.80
CA PHE A 112 -9.19 7.90 5.62
C PHE A 112 -9.48 7.68 4.13
N PHE A 113 -9.56 6.43 3.69
CA PHE A 113 -9.97 6.11 2.32
C PHE A 113 -11.38 5.54 2.32
N MET A 114 -12.22 5.95 1.37
CA MET A 114 -13.55 5.36 1.21
C MET A 114 -13.98 5.24 -0.24
N SER A 115 -14.89 4.31 -0.52
CA SER A 115 -15.58 4.29 -1.81
C SER A 115 -16.46 5.55 -1.97
N GLU A 116 -16.59 6.08 -3.19
CA GLU A 116 -17.35 7.33 -3.48
C GLU A 116 -18.75 7.39 -2.86
N LYS A 117 -19.45 6.25 -2.81
CA LYS A 117 -20.83 6.15 -2.30
C LYS A 117 -20.93 5.55 -0.89
N ALA A 118 -19.82 5.40 -0.18
CA ALA A 118 -19.79 4.76 1.12
C ALA A 118 -20.74 5.42 2.13
N LEU A 119 -20.85 6.75 2.14
CA LEU A 119 -21.67 7.46 3.13
C LEU A 119 -23.12 7.74 2.69
N THR A 120 -23.45 7.52 1.42
CA THR A 120 -24.75 7.88 0.84
C THR A 120 -25.58 6.67 0.39
N SER A 121 -24.94 5.51 0.23
CA SER A 121 -25.60 4.28 -0.15
C SER A 121 -26.36 3.64 1.01
N SER A 122 -27.47 2.97 0.70
CA SER A 122 -28.20 2.08 1.63
C SER A 122 -27.60 0.66 1.70
N SER A 123 -26.50 0.40 1.00
CA SER A 123 -25.80 -0.89 1.01
C SER A 123 -24.97 -1.10 2.27
N SER A 124 -24.59 -2.35 2.54
CA SER A 124 -23.61 -2.67 3.58
C SER A 124 -22.26 -1.99 3.30
N ILE A 125 -21.57 -1.60 4.37
CA ILE A 125 -20.25 -0.99 4.34
C ILE A 125 -19.31 -1.87 5.16
N ILE A 126 -18.11 -2.11 4.64
CA ILE A 126 -17.03 -2.73 5.39
C ILE A 126 -16.11 -1.64 5.90
N VAL A 127 -15.86 -1.64 7.21
CA VAL A 127 -14.91 -0.71 7.85
C VAL A 127 -13.66 -1.50 8.22
N LEU A 128 -12.53 -1.14 7.61
CA LEU A 128 -11.21 -1.69 7.94
C LEU A 128 -10.52 -0.72 8.91
N LEU A 129 -10.37 -1.16 10.16
CA LEU A 129 -9.63 -0.46 11.19
C LEU A 129 -8.29 -1.15 11.40
N GLN A 130 -7.21 -0.39 11.30
CA GLN A 130 -5.89 -0.90 11.66
C GLN A 130 -5.69 -0.72 13.17
N ASP A 131 -5.41 -1.82 13.88
CA ASP A 131 -5.04 -1.77 15.29
C ASP A 131 -3.54 -1.47 15.46
N ARG A 132 -3.13 -1.09 16.69
CA ARG A 132 -1.77 -0.81 17.20
C ARG A 132 -0.62 -0.78 16.18
N GLY A 133 0.02 0.37 16.03
CA GLY A 133 1.27 0.53 15.28
C GLY A 133 1.37 1.90 14.63
N VAL A 134 2.32 2.05 13.70
CA VAL A 134 2.32 3.20 12.80
C VAL A 134 1.20 2.99 11.79
N PHE A 135 0.24 3.92 11.76
CA PHE A 135 -0.96 3.80 10.96
C PHE A 135 -0.69 4.09 9.49
N HIS A 136 -0.83 3.08 8.64
CA HIS A 136 -0.67 3.21 7.19
C HIS A 136 -1.81 2.49 6.48
N ALA A 137 -2.85 3.25 6.14
CA ALA A 137 -4.05 2.74 5.47
C ALA A 137 -3.70 1.84 4.27
N GLY A 138 -4.43 0.73 4.14
CA GLY A 138 -4.22 -0.24 3.07
C GLY A 138 -3.05 -1.20 3.27
N GLN A 139 -2.32 -1.14 4.39
CA GLN A 139 -1.18 -2.04 4.67
C GLN A 139 -1.46 -2.96 5.85
N TRP A 140 -1.00 -4.21 5.74
CA TRP A 140 -0.92 -5.15 6.87
C TRP A 140 0.41 -5.01 7.62
N GLY A 141 1.47 -4.59 6.93
CA GLY A 141 2.76 -4.30 7.57
C GLY A 141 3.89 -4.10 6.56
N GLN A 142 4.70 -3.06 6.80
CA GLN A 142 5.81 -2.69 5.92
C GLN A 142 6.79 -3.85 5.67
N LYS A 143 7.20 -4.57 6.72
CA LYS A 143 8.13 -5.70 6.60
C LYS A 143 7.55 -6.83 5.74
N THR A 144 6.24 -7.06 5.84
CA THR A 144 5.53 -8.06 5.01
C THR A 144 5.49 -7.61 3.56
N ILE A 145 5.20 -6.33 3.28
CA ILE A 145 5.25 -5.79 1.91
C ILE A 145 6.65 -5.97 1.30
N ILE A 146 7.70 -5.63 2.07
CA ILE A 146 9.09 -5.72 1.59
C ILE A 146 9.49 -7.17 1.31
N ARG A 147 9.04 -8.15 2.11
CA ARG A 147 9.45 -9.56 1.99
C ARG A 147 8.57 -10.37 1.05
N GLU A 148 7.26 -10.15 1.10
CA GLU A 148 6.23 -11.01 0.51
C GLU A 148 5.40 -10.29 -0.55
N GLY A 149 5.68 -9.00 -0.78
CA GLY A 149 5.06 -8.19 -1.81
C GLY A 149 3.69 -7.62 -1.42
N LEU A 150 3.10 -6.89 -2.37
CA LEU A 150 1.81 -6.21 -2.20
C LEU A 150 0.68 -7.20 -1.92
N LYS A 151 0.75 -8.40 -2.50
CA LYS A 151 -0.28 -9.44 -2.34
C LYS A 151 -0.50 -9.85 -0.88
N HIS A 152 0.56 -9.97 -0.10
CA HIS A 152 0.47 -10.43 1.29
C HIS A 152 0.63 -9.28 2.29
N GLY A 153 1.29 -8.20 1.88
CA GLY A 153 1.55 -7.05 2.74
C GLY A 153 0.48 -5.96 2.73
N THR A 154 -0.51 -6.02 1.84
CA THR A 154 -1.54 -4.96 1.69
C THR A 154 -2.97 -5.51 1.74
N GLN A 155 -3.91 -4.60 2.01
CA GLN A 155 -5.35 -4.85 1.98
C GLN A 155 -5.92 -4.83 0.55
N ILE A 156 -5.13 -4.39 -0.44
CA ILE A 156 -5.58 -4.19 -1.83
C ILE A 156 -6.20 -5.44 -2.45
N PRO A 157 -5.62 -6.66 -2.32
CA PRO A 157 -6.25 -7.85 -2.86
C PRO A 157 -7.65 -8.10 -2.29
N PHE A 158 -7.84 -7.86 -0.98
CA PHE A 158 -9.14 -7.99 -0.33
C PHE A 158 -10.13 -6.93 -0.84
N ILE A 159 -9.69 -5.67 -0.94
CA ILE A 159 -10.49 -4.56 -1.46
C ILE A 159 -10.98 -4.84 -2.88
N LYS A 160 -10.12 -5.38 -3.75
CA LYS A 160 -10.47 -5.70 -5.14
C LYS A 160 -11.37 -6.93 -5.28
N MET A 161 -11.47 -7.78 -4.27
CA MET A 161 -12.33 -8.97 -4.28
C MET A 161 -13.76 -8.69 -3.86
N THR A 162 -13.98 -7.64 -3.07
CA THR A 162 -15.31 -7.33 -2.55
C THR A 162 -16.07 -6.40 -3.50
N SER A 163 -17.36 -6.68 -3.71
CA SER A 163 -18.29 -5.77 -4.40
C SER A 163 -18.96 -4.78 -3.45
N THR A 164 -18.60 -4.83 -2.16
CA THR A 164 -19.17 -4.00 -1.09
C THR A 164 -18.39 -2.70 -0.94
N LEU A 165 -19.07 -1.63 -0.50
CA LEU A 165 -18.43 -0.36 -0.21
C LEU A 165 -17.46 -0.49 0.98
N ILE A 166 -16.33 0.22 0.91
CA ILE A 166 -15.26 0.12 1.90
C ILE A 166 -14.93 1.49 2.47
N CYS A 167 -14.68 1.54 3.77
CA CYS A 167 -13.95 2.62 4.44
C CYS A 167 -12.72 2.05 5.15
N ILE A 168 -11.58 2.73 5.02
CA ILE A 168 -10.29 2.33 5.61
C ILE A 168 -9.82 3.47 6.51
N PHE A 169 -9.91 3.26 7.81
CA PHE A 169 -9.61 4.25 8.84
C PHE A 169 -8.28 3.95 9.54
N PHE A 170 -7.76 4.99 10.20
CA PHE A 170 -6.61 4.95 11.09
C PHE A 170 -6.79 5.87 12.30
#